data_AF-A0A366EFN2-F1
#
_entry.id   AF-A0A366EFN2-F1
#
_cell.length_a   1.000
_cell.length_b   1.000
_cell.length_c   1.000
_cell.angle_alpha   90.00
_cell.angle_beta   90.00
_cell.angle_gamma   90.00
#
_symmetry.space_group_name_H-M   'P 1'
#
loop_
_entity.id
_entity.type
_entity.pdbx_description
1 polymer ?
#
loop_
_entity_poly.entity_id
_entity_poly.type
_entity_poly.pdbx_seq_one_letter_code
_entity_poly.pdbx_strand_id
1 'polypeptide(L)'
;MIKTLTIDTKKRDEMIDITTYVQEVVNLEKMKEGVVMVQSLHTTAGITVNENADPDVKTDFLRRLDEVYPWEHTLDLHGEGNTAAHLKTSTVGHSQTIIVSNGELLLGTWQGIYLCEFDGPRSGRRVSVKTIKTE
;
A
#
# COMPACT_ATOMS: atom_id res chain seq x y z
N MET A 1 3.91 10.24 16.20
CA MET A 1 2.75 11.08 15.74
C MET A 1 2.03 10.33 14.63
N ILE A 2 0.85 10.75 14.15
CA ILE A 2 0.29 10.20 12.90
C ILE A 2 0.58 11.21 11.79
N LYS A 3 1.15 10.75 10.68
CA LYS A 3 1.35 11.52 9.45
C LYS A 3 0.48 10.92 8.34
N THR A 4 -0.05 11.76 7.45
CA THR A 4 -0.91 11.29 6.34
C THR A 4 -0.32 11.76 5.02
N LEU A 5 -0.06 10.80 4.13
CA LEU A 5 0.28 11.05 2.74
C LEU A 5 -0.99 11.07 1.91
N THR A 6 -1.11 12.06 1.02
CA THR A 6 -2.19 12.15 0.04
C THR A 6 -1.61 11.90 -1.35
N ILE A 7 -2.24 11.02 -2.14
CA ILE A 7 -1.76 10.57 -3.44
C ILE A 7 -2.89 10.62 -4.46
N ASP A 8 -2.60 11.10 -5.66
CA ASP A 8 -3.48 11.01 -6.81
C ASP A 8 -3.06 9.83 -7.69
N THR A 9 -4.01 8.96 -8.00
CA THR A 9 -3.81 7.75 -8.81
C THR A 9 -4.30 7.98 -10.24
N LYS A 10 -3.62 7.36 -11.20
CA LYS A 10 -3.77 7.66 -12.64
C LYS A 10 -4.43 6.53 -13.43
N LYS A 11 -4.48 5.33 -12.87
CA LYS A 11 -5.03 4.12 -13.51
C LYS A 11 -5.96 3.40 -12.55
N ARG A 12 -6.81 2.51 -13.08
CA ARG A 12 -7.65 1.61 -12.25
C ARG A 12 -6.82 0.82 -11.27
N ASP A 13 -5.81 0.13 -11.79
CA ASP A 13 -4.85 -0.63 -11.00
C ASP A 13 -3.48 0.06 -11.08
N GLU A 14 -2.91 0.42 -9.94
CA GLU A 14 -1.62 1.11 -9.86
C GLU A 14 -0.88 0.76 -8.56
N MET A 15 0.41 0.43 -8.65
CA MET A 15 1.28 0.27 -7.49
C MET A 15 2.21 1.47 -7.38
N ILE A 16 2.05 2.26 -6.32
CA ILE A 16 2.81 3.49 -6.08
C ILE A 16 3.76 3.25 -4.92
N ASP A 17 5.07 3.36 -5.19
CA ASP A 17 6.10 3.20 -4.17
C ASP A 17 6.03 4.39 -3.19
N ILE A 18 5.83 4.09 -1.91
CA ILE A 18 5.77 5.06 -0.81
C ILE A 18 6.91 4.86 0.20
N THR A 19 7.89 4.03 -0.12
CA THR A 19 8.99 3.67 0.80
C THR A 19 9.75 4.89 1.29
N THR A 20 10.11 5.80 0.38
CA THR A 20 10.83 7.04 0.71
C THR A 20 10.04 7.90 1.70
N TYR A 21 8.73 8.07 1.48
CA TYR A 21 7.90 8.85 2.40
C TYR A 21 7.81 8.20 3.78
N VAL A 22 7.69 6.88 3.86
CA VAL A 22 7.64 6.18 5.16
C VAL A 22 8.97 6.34 5.90
N GLN A 23 10.12 6.24 5.21
CA GLN A 23 11.44 6.50 5.79
C GLN A 23 11.58 7.96 6.25
N GLU A 24 11.08 8.93 5.49
CA GLU A 24 11.06 10.33 5.90
C GLU A 24 10.28 10.54 7.20
N VAL A 25 9.16 9.86 7.40
CA VAL A 25 8.40 9.91 8.67
C VAL A 25 9.22 9.36 9.83
N VAL A 26 9.95 8.25 9.64
CA VAL A 26 10.87 7.68 10.64
C VAL A 26 11.97 8.69 10.99
N ASN A 27 12.58 9.31 9.99
CA ASN A 27 13.64 10.31 10.13
C ASN A 27 13.15 11.56 10.87
N LEU A 28 11.98 12.08 10.50
CA LEU A 28 11.36 13.26 11.14
C LEU A 28 11.10 13.03 12.63
N GLU A 29 10.74 11.81 13.02
CA GLU A 29 10.49 11.47 14.41
C GLU A 29 11.75 11.08 15.20
N LYS A 30 12.93 11.11 14.54
CA LYS A 30 14.23 10.72 15.09
C LYS A 30 14.13 9.36 15.79
N MET A 31 13.38 8.45 15.20
CA MET A 31 13.17 7.11 15.73
C MET A 31 14.43 6.27 15.47
N LYS A 32 14.82 5.43 16.43
CA LYS A 32 15.96 4.53 16.30
C LYS A 32 15.52 3.07 16.28
N GLU A 33 14.73 2.66 17.26
CA GLU A 33 14.15 1.32 17.34
C GLU A 33 12.62 1.38 17.46
N GLY A 34 11.95 0.37 16.92
CA GLY A 34 10.52 0.11 17.12
C GLY A 34 9.83 -0.36 15.83
N VAL A 35 8.58 0.06 15.62
CA VAL A 35 7.82 -0.26 14.41
C VAL A 35 7.14 0.97 13.80
N VAL A 36 6.94 0.93 12.49
CA VAL A 36 6.05 1.84 11.76
C VAL A 36 4.87 1.06 11.22
N MET A 37 3.66 1.56 11.45
CA MET A 37 2.43 1.05 10.88
C MET A 37 2.01 1.96 9.74
N VAL A 38 1.83 1.38 8.56
CA VAL A 38 1.43 2.05 7.32
C VAL A 38 0.08 1.50 6.92
N GLN A 39 -0.95 2.33 6.85
CA GLN A 39 -2.31 1.88 6.52
C GLN A 39 -2.96 2.77 5.47
N SER A 40 -3.58 2.14 4.48
CA SER A 40 -4.56 2.77 3.61
C SER A 40 -5.81 3.10 4.43
N LEU A 41 -6.41 4.26 4.16
CA LEU A 41 -7.72 4.66 4.71
C LEU A 41 -8.88 4.32 3.77
N HIS A 42 -8.69 3.32 2.90
CA HIS A 42 -9.60 2.99 1.82
C HIS A 42 -9.88 1.49 1.77
N THR A 43 -11.09 1.13 1.38
CA THR A 43 -11.52 -0.27 1.20
C THR A 43 -11.25 -0.81 -0.20
N THR A 44 -10.82 0.05 -1.13
CA THR A 44 -10.49 -0.27 -2.52
C THR A 44 -9.05 0.08 -2.90
N ALA A 45 -8.20 0.37 -1.90
CA ALA A 45 -6.76 0.48 -2.08
C ALA A 45 -6.05 -0.12 -0.86
N GLY A 46 -5.03 -0.94 -1.08
CA GLY A 46 -4.30 -1.67 -0.03
C GLY A 46 -2.85 -1.21 0.16
N ILE A 47 -2.17 -1.81 1.14
CA ILE A 47 -0.73 -1.63 1.38
C ILE A 47 -0.05 -3.00 1.31
N THR A 48 1.00 -3.10 0.51
CA THR A 48 1.81 -4.32 0.43
C THR A 48 3.30 -4.01 0.48
N VAL A 49 4.11 -5.04 0.76
CA VAL A 49 5.56 -5.01 0.61
C VAL A 49 5.94 -6.01 -0.47
N ASN A 50 6.61 -5.55 -1.52
CA ASN A 50 7.02 -6.40 -2.64
C ASN A 50 8.28 -5.86 -3.32
N GLU A 51 8.65 -6.41 -4.48
CA GLU A 51 9.85 -6.04 -5.20
C GLU A 51 9.86 -4.56 -5.63
N ASN A 52 10.99 -3.87 -5.41
CA ASN A 52 11.18 -2.46 -5.74
C ASN A 52 12.11 -2.18 -6.95
N ALA A 53 12.66 -3.23 -7.58
CA ALA A 53 13.65 -3.09 -8.64
C ALA A 53 13.05 -3.32 -10.03
N ASP A 54 12.47 -4.50 -10.28
CA ASP A 54 11.89 -4.83 -11.57
C ASP A 54 10.44 -4.28 -11.72
N PRO A 55 10.17 -3.34 -12.65
CA PRO A 55 8.82 -2.85 -12.89
C PRO A 55 7.85 -3.93 -13.42
N ASP A 56 8.35 -4.99 -14.06
CA ASP A 56 7.51 -6.06 -14.60
C ASP A 56 6.83 -6.87 -13.49
N VAL A 57 7.45 -6.97 -12.31
CA VAL A 57 6.84 -7.63 -11.14
C VAL A 57 5.54 -6.94 -10.72
N LYS A 58 5.49 -5.60 -10.75
CA LYS A 58 4.26 -4.85 -10.43
C LYS A 58 3.19 -5.08 -11.49
N THR A 59 3.59 -5.12 -12.76
CA THR A 59 2.71 -5.40 -13.90
C THR A 59 2.09 -6.78 -13.78
N ASP A 60 2.90 -7.80 -13.52
CA ASP A 60 2.44 -9.17 -13.33
C ASP A 60 1.60 -9.32 -12.06
N PHE A 61 1.97 -8.68 -10.96
CA PHE A 61 1.20 -8.69 -9.73
C PHE A 61 -0.23 -8.17 -9.95
N LEU A 62 -0.37 -7.02 -10.60
CA LEU A 62 -1.68 -6.43 -10.90
C LEU A 62 -2.48 -7.28 -11.89
N ARG A 63 -1.84 -7.79 -12.96
CA ARG A 63 -2.49 -8.71 -13.91
C ARG A 63 -3.01 -9.96 -13.22
N ARG A 64 -2.19 -10.60 -12.37
CA ARG A 64 -2.56 -11.81 -11.64
C ARG A 64 -3.73 -11.56 -10.69
N LEU A 65 -3.77 -10.41 -10.03
CA LEU A 65 -4.93 -10.02 -9.21
C LEU A 65 -6.19 -9.81 -10.05
N ASP A 66 -6.07 -9.28 -11.27
CA ASP A 66 -7.22 -9.11 -12.18
C ASP A 66 -7.75 -10.45 -12.72
N GLU A 67 -6.87 -11.44 -12.90
CA GLU A 67 -7.27 -12.80 -13.27
C GLU A 67 -7.96 -13.54 -12.12
N VAL A 68 -7.45 -13.38 -10.89
CA VAL A 68 -8.02 -14.03 -9.69
C VAL A 68 -9.33 -13.37 -9.28
N TYR A 69 -9.42 -12.05 -9.41
CA TYR A 69 -10.62 -11.27 -9.12
C TYR A 69 -11.05 -10.50 -10.37
N PRO A 70 -11.74 -11.15 -11.33
CA PRO A 70 -12.26 -10.49 -12.51
C PRO A 70 -13.12 -9.29 -12.14
N TRP A 71 -12.99 -8.20 -12.91
CA TRP A 71 -13.73 -6.96 -12.65
C TRP A 71 -15.25 -7.15 -12.74
N GLU A 72 -15.69 -7.92 -13.72
CA GLU A 72 -17.10 -8.20 -14.00
C GLU A 72 -17.44 -9.63 -13.57
N HIS A 73 -18.47 -9.78 -12.75
CA HIS A 73 -19.00 -11.09 -12.38
C HIS A 73 -20.52 -11.04 -12.25
N THR A 74 -21.23 -11.96 -12.92
CA THR A 74 -22.70 -11.90 -13.04
C THR A 74 -23.46 -12.10 -11.73
N LEU A 75 -22.79 -12.63 -10.70
CA LEU A 75 -23.36 -12.83 -9.38
C LEU A 75 -23.02 -11.70 -8.40
N ASP A 76 -22.24 -10.70 -8.81
CA ASP A 76 -21.94 -9.58 -7.94
C ASP A 76 -23.20 -8.73 -7.71
N LEU A 77 -23.42 -8.37 -6.45
CA LEU A 77 -24.60 -7.61 -6.02
C LEU A 77 -24.26 -6.16 -5.66
N HIS A 78 -22.97 -5.81 -5.56
CA HIS A 78 -22.54 -4.48 -5.14
C HIS A 78 -22.78 -3.46 -6.25
N GLY A 79 -23.65 -2.48 -5.99
CA GLY A 79 -24.13 -1.54 -7.01
C GLY A 79 -23.09 -0.57 -7.57
N GLU A 80 -21.95 -0.34 -6.89
CA GLU A 80 -20.89 0.53 -7.42
C GLU A 80 -20.00 -0.20 -8.45
N GLY A 81 -20.09 -1.53 -8.54
CA GLY A 81 -19.39 -2.33 -9.56
C GLY A 81 -17.90 -2.57 -9.32
N ASN A 82 -17.37 -2.22 -8.15
CA ASN A 82 -15.94 -2.35 -7.80
C ASN A 82 -15.68 -3.47 -6.77
N THR A 83 -16.50 -4.54 -6.76
CA THR A 83 -16.32 -5.73 -5.88
C THR A 83 -14.89 -6.27 -5.95
N ALA A 84 -14.31 -6.36 -7.15
CA ALA A 84 -12.96 -6.84 -7.34
C ALA A 84 -11.92 -6.01 -6.56
N ALA A 85 -12.08 -4.68 -6.51
CA ALA A 85 -11.18 -3.79 -5.78
C ALA A 85 -11.22 -4.04 -4.26
N HIS A 86 -12.40 -4.33 -3.72
CA HIS A 86 -12.57 -4.71 -2.31
C HIS A 86 -11.87 -6.03 -1.98
N LEU A 87 -11.99 -7.02 -2.87
CA LEU A 87 -11.32 -8.31 -2.71
C LEU A 87 -9.80 -8.17 -2.82
N LYS A 88 -9.30 -7.50 -3.87
CA LYS A 88 -7.87 -7.21 -4.04
C LYS A 88 -7.29 -6.51 -2.80
N THR A 89 -7.99 -5.52 -2.25
CA THR A 89 -7.59 -4.81 -1.02
C THR A 89 -7.53 -5.72 0.20
N SER A 90 -8.55 -6.56 0.39
CA SER A 90 -8.60 -7.49 1.53
C SER A 90 -7.53 -8.58 1.43
N THR A 91 -7.18 -8.99 0.21
CA THR A 91 -6.14 -9.99 -0.06
C THR A 91 -4.73 -9.47 0.21
N VAL A 92 -4.40 -8.25 -0.22
CA VAL A 92 -3.07 -7.66 0.07
C VAL A 92 -2.99 -7.08 1.48
N GLY A 93 -4.13 -6.73 2.07
CA GLY A 93 -4.25 -6.05 3.34
C GLY A 93 -4.34 -4.53 3.19
N HIS A 94 -5.14 -3.90 4.05
CA HIS A 94 -5.20 -2.42 4.10
C HIS A 94 -4.01 -1.81 4.85
N SER A 95 -3.18 -2.60 5.53
CA SER A 95 -2.06 -2.11 6.34
C SER A 95 -0.89 -3.08 6.40
N GLN A 96 0.29 -2.55 6.70
CA GLN A 96 1.53 -3.28 6.95
C GLN A 96 2.25 -2.67 8.16
N THR A 97 2.93 -3.52 8.93
CA THR A 97 3.80 -3.11 10.04
C THR A 97 5.24 -3.46 9.70
N ILE A 98 6.12 -2.46 9.73
CA ILE A 98 7.52 -2.59 9.34
C ILE A 98 8.38 -2.26 10.56
N ILE A 99 9.39 -3.08 10.82
CA ILE A 99 10.35 -2.84 11.91
C ILE A 99 11.25 -1.67 11.52
N VAL A 100 11.63 -0.86 12.51
CA VAL A 100 12.66 0.17 12.37
C VAL A 100 13.82 -0.22 13.26
N SER A 101 15.03 -0.23 12.71
CA SER A 101 16.25 -0.46 13.48
C SER A 101 17.38 0.46 13.02
N ASN A 102 18.14 0.99 13.97
CA ASN A 102 19.16 2.02 13.77
C ASN A 102 18.65 3.28 13.05
N GLY A 103 17.33 3.51 13.06
CA GLY A 103 16.65 4.61 12.35
C GLY A 103 16.31 4.33 10.89
N GLU A 104 16.53 3.11 10.40
CA GLU A 104 16.16 2.70 9.05
C GLU A 104 15.00 1.71 9.08
N LEU A 105 14.14 1.76 8.07
CA LEU A 105 13.15 0.70 7.82
C LEU A 105 13.90 -0.62 7.59
N LEU A 106 13.59 -1.64 8.38
CA LEU A 106 14.16 -2.97 8.25
C LEU A 106 13.46 -3.70 7.09
N LEU A 107 13.91 -3.41 5.88
CA LEU A 107 13.48 -4.02 4.63
C LEU A 107 14.65 -4.79 4.01
N GLY A 108 14.36 -5.92 3.36
CA GLY A 108 15.33 -6.60 2.52
C GLY A 108 15.71 -5.74 1.31
N THR A 109 16.84 -6.07 0.66
CA THR A 109 17.40 -5.31 -0.48
C THR A 109 16.36 -4.99 -1.56
N TRP A 110 15.47 -5.94 -1.83
CA TRP A 110 14.48 -5.84 -2.89
C TRP A 110 13.09 -5.43 -2.39
N GLN A 111 12.91 -5.13 -1.11
CA GLN A 111 11.59 -4.81 -0.56
C GLN A 111 11.29 -3.31 -0.63
N GLY A 112 10.14 -2.96 -1.21
CA GLY A 112 9.53 -1.63 -1.16
C GLY A 112 8.10 -1.69 -0.65
N ILE A 113 7.64 -0.58 -0.07
CA ILE A 113 6.29 -0.41 0.47
C ILE A 113 5.43 0.28 -0.60
N TYR A 114 4.31 -0.33 -0.96
CA TYR A 114 3.43 0.13 -2.03
C TYR A 114 2.03 0.47 -1.54
N LEU A 115 1.51 1.63 -1.96
CA LEU A 115 0.07 1.81 -2.09
C LEU A 115 -0.39 1.06 -3.34
N CYS A 116 -1.34 0.14 -3.17
CA CYS A 116 -1.95 -0.59 -4.28
C CYS A 116 -3.35 -0.02 -4.52
N GLU A 117 -3.51 0.80 -5.55
CA GLU A 117 -4.80 1.24 -6.08
C GLU A 117 -5.45 0.13 -6.89
N PHE A 118 -6.75 -0.08 -6.69
CA PHE A 118 -7.54 -1.08 -7.41
C PHE A 118 -8.88 -0.54 -7.96
N ASP A 119 -9.20 0.72 -7.69
CA ASP A 119 -10.43 1.41 -8.12
C ASP A 119 -10.16 2.86 -8.54
N GLY A 120 -9.02 3.05 -9.23
CA GLY A 120 -8.60 4.33 -9.77
C GLY A 120 -9.22 4.67 -11.14
N PRO A 121 -8.88 5.83 -11.72
CA PRO A 121 -8.11 6.91 -11.11
C PRO A 121 -8.89 7.63 -10.01
N ARG A 122 -8.23 8.01 -8.93
CA ARG A 122 -8.81 8.77 -7.82
C ARG A 122 -7.87 9.89 -7.40
N SER A 123 -8.45 11.04 -7.10
CA SER A 123 -7.74 12.09 -6.35
C SER A 123 -7.90 11.87 -4.86
N GLY A 124 -6.84 12.14 -4.10
CA GLY A 124 -6.93 12.15 -2.65
C GLY A 124 -6.96 10.77 -1.98
N ARG A 125 -6.32 9.74 -2.55
CA ARG A 125 -6.00 8.53 -1.78
C ARG A 125 -5.13 8.91 -0.58
N ARG A 126 -5.32 8.25 0.55
CA ARG A 126 -4.73 8.62 1.85
C ARG A 126 -4.10 7.41 2.51
N VAL A 127 -2.85 7.57 2.90
CA VAL A 127 -2.09 6.59 3.66
C VAL A 127 -1.67 7.22 4.98
N SER A 128 -2.08 6.61 6.10
CA SER A 128 -1.65 7.00 7.43
C SER A 128 -0.41 6.22 7.85
N VAL A 129 0.57 6.94 8.39
CA VAL A 129 1.82 6.40 8.90
C VAL A 129 1.93 6.75 10.38
N LYS A 130 2.09 5.73 11.22
CA LYS A 130 2.24 5.86 12.68
C LYS A 130 3.48 5.12 13.13
N THR A 131 4.39 5.85 13.76
CA THR A 131 5.55 5.31 14.46
C THR A 131 5.18 4.90 15.89
N ILE A 132 5.76 3.81 16.35
CA ILE A 132 5.68 3.29 17.72
C ILE A 132 7.10 2.94 18.14
N LYS A 133 7.66 3.75 19.04
CA LYS A 133 9.03 3.57 19.55
C LYS A 133 9.04 2.46 20.58
N THR A 134 10.02 1.57 20.49
CA THR A 134 10.44 0.74 21.63
C THR A 134 11.59 1.49 22.30
N GLU A 135 11.50 1.67 23.61
CA GLU A 135 12.47 2.43 24.42
C GLU A 135 13.93 2.10 24.14
#